data_AF-A0A0G1CUH0-F1
#
_entry.id   AF-A0A0G1CUH0-F1
#
_cell.length_a   1.000
_cell.length_b   1.000
_cell.length_c   1.000
_cell.angle_alpha   90.00
_cell.angle_beta   90.00
_cell.angle_gamma   90.00
#
_symmetry.space_group_name_H-M   'P 1'
#
loop_
_entity.id
_entity.type
_entity.pdbx_description
1 polymer ?
#
loop_
_entity_poly.entity_id
_entity_poly.type
_entity_poly.pdbx_seq_one_letter_code
_entity_poly.pdbx_strand_id
1 'polypeptide(L)'
;MIAKSKKIKNTSKQTIFLSVFLSILLFTVVGYLVVSNLQINSRRAELNSQLIKLQAELNALEAKKAQLQAQVSEVANDEYLDKEARETFNLKKPGEEVVTILPAESSEGLQKEENFFLKIIDKIKFW
;
A
#
# COMPACT_ATOMS: atom_id res chain seq x y z
N MET A 1 36.04 52.01 74.93
CA MET A 1 34.65 51.96 74.41
C MET A 1 34.64 51.13 73.14
N ILE A 2 33.90 50.02 73.10
CA ILE A 2 33.80 49.16 71.90
C ILE A 2 32.32 49.16 71.51
N ALA A 3 32.00 49.81 70.38
CA ALA A 3 30.65 49.82 69.83
C ALA A 3 30.41 48.50 69.06
N LYS A 4 29.49 47.68 69.54
CA LYS A 4 28.98 46.51 68.81
C LYS A 4 28.00 46.99 67.74
N SER A 5 28.35 46.86 66.46
CA SER A 5 27.43 47.15 65.37
C SER A 5 26.44 45.98 65.19
N LYS A 6 25.15 46.30 65.35
CA LYS A 6 24.03 45.37 65.22
C LYS A 6 23.75 45.15 63.72
N LYS A 7 24.11 43.98 63.18
CA LYS A 7 23.77 43.61 61.80
C LYS A 7 22.25 43.41 61.68
N ILE A 8 21.62 44.25 60.87
CA ILE A 8 20.19 44.20 60.56
C ILE A 8 19.94 43.04 59.60
N LYS A 9 19.34 41.96 60.10
CA LYS A 9 18.80 40.85 59.30
C LYS A 9 17.52 41.33 58.61
N ASN A 10 17.61 41.78 57.35
CA ASN A 10 16.43 42.08 56.52
C ASN A 10 16.46 41.41 55.14
N THR A 11 17.24 40.33 54.99
CA THR A 11 17.45 39.62 53.71
C THR A 11 16.52 38.41 53.49
N SER A 12 15.70 38.04 54.48
CA SER A 12 14.87 36.83 54.43
C SER A 12 13.70 36.94 53.43
N LYS A 13 12.96 38.06 53.42
CA LYS A 13 11.83 38.21 52.50
C LYS A 13 12.26 38.32 51.03
N GLN A 14 13.37 39.01 50.76
CA GLN A 14 13.90 39.18 49.40
C GLN A 14 14.43 37.86 48.82
N THR A 15 15.09 37.04 49.63
CA THR A 15 15.58 35.71 49.19
C THR A 15 14.44 34.74 48.88
N ILE A 16 13.36 34.77 49.67
CA ILE A 16 12.16 33.97 49.41
C ILE A 16 11.45 34.43 48.12
N PHE A 17 11.30 35.74 47.90
CA PHE A 17 10.72 36.26 46.66
C PHE A 17 11.55 35.88 45.43
N LEU A 18 12.88 36.00 45.51
CA LEU A 18 13.78 35.63 44.42
C LEU A 18 13.72 34.12 44.14
N SER A 19 13.68 33.26 45.17
CA SER A 19 13.61 31.82 44.97
C SER A 19 12.29 31.37 44.35
N VAL A 20 11.18 31.99 44.75
CA VAL A 20 9.85 31.72 44.15
C VAL A 20 9.81 32.17 42.69
N PHE A 21 10.32 33.37 42.39
CA PHE A 21 10.42 33.86 41.02
C PHE A 21 11.28 32.96 40.13
N LEU A 22 12.45 32.54 40.63
CA LEU A 22 13.36 31.66 39.89
C LEU A 22 12.76 30.28 39.67
N SER A 23 12.01 29.75 40.65
CA SER A 23 11.26 28.50 40.50
C SER A 23 10.21 28.60 39.39
N ILE A 24 9.41 29.67 39.39
CA ILE A 24 8.39 29.90 38.34
C ILE A 24 9.06 30.02 36.96
N LEU A 25 10.16 30.75 36.86
CA LEU A 25 10.92 30.88 35.61
C LEU A 25 11.46 29.52 35.14
N LEU A 26 11.94 28.68 36.04
CA LEU A 26 12.39 27.33 35.70
C LEU A 26 11.23 26.49 35.17
N PHE A 27 10.07 26.52 35.84
CA PHE A 27 8.88 25.80 35.42
C PHE A 27 8.36 26.25 34.06
N THR A 28 8.40 27.54 33.74
CA THR A 28 7.98 28.03 32.42
C THR A 28 8.93 27.56 31.32
N VAL A 29 10.25 27.57 31.56
CA VAL A 29 11.25 27.06 30.60
C VAL A 29 11.08 25.56 30.39
N VAL A 30 10.90 24.79 31.46
CA VAL A 30 10.67 23.34 31.38
C VAL A 30 9.35 23.05 30.65
N GLY A 31 8.27 23.77 30.96
CA GLY A 31 6.98 23.63 30.28
C GLY A 31 7.09 23.92 28.78
N TYR A 32 7.80 24.99 28.41
CA TYR A 32 8.06 25.33 27.01
C TYR A 32 8.85 24.21 26.29
N LEU A 33 9.89 23.67 26.93
CA LEU A 33 10.67 22.55 26.40
C LEU A 33 9.81 21.30 26.16
N VAL A 34 8.93 20.97 27.11
CA VAL A 34 8.02 19.82 26.96
C VAL A 34 7.09 20.00 25.77
N VAL A 35 6.42 21.16 25.65
CA VAL A 35 5.51 21.44 24.54
C VAL A 35 6.24 21.42 23.20
N SER A 36 7.42 22.04 23.14
CA SER A 36 8.27 22.03 21.94
C SER A 36 8.66 20.61 21.54
N ASN A 37 9.05 19.77 22.50
CA ASN A 37 9.43 18.39 22.25
C ASN A 37 8.27 17.55 21.70
N LEU A 38 7.07 17.72 22.27
CA LEU A 38 5.86 17.04 21.79
C LEU A 38 5.52 17.45 20.35
N GLN A 39 5.62 18.74 20.02
CA GLN A 39 5.36 19.24 18.67
C GLN A 39 6.39 18.73 17.65
N ILE A 40 7.64 18.59 18.05
CA ILE A 40 8.69 18.01 17.19
C ILE A 40 8.44 16.51 17.01
N ASN A 41 8.03 15.80 18.06
CA ASN A 41 7.78 14.38 18.00
C ASN A 41 6.59 14.03 17.10
N SER A 42 5.51 14.82 17.14
CA SER A 42 4.37 14.63 16.24
C SER A 42 4.76 14.81 14.77
N ARG A 43 5.53 15.86 14.45
CA ARG A 43 6.06 16.08 13.09
C ARG A 43 6.97 14.94 12.65
N ARG A 44 7.81 14.41 13.53
CA ARG A 44 8.66 13.26 13.24
C ARG A 44 7.85 12.01 12.93
N ALA A 45 6.79 11.75 13.68
CA ALA A 45 5.90 10.61 13.43
C ALA A 45 5.20 10.72 12.06
N GLU A 46 4.72 11.91 11.72
CA GLU A 46 4.11 12.17 10.41
C GLU A 46 5.10 11.93 9.27
N LEU A 47 6.29 12.53 9.33
CA LEU A 47 7.34 12.35 8.33
C LEU A 47 7.77 10.88 8.19
N ASN A 48 7.87 10.15 9.30
CA ASN A 48 8.21 8.73 9.26
C ASN A 48 7.10 7.91 8.59
N SER A 49 5.83 8.24 8.83
CA SER A 49 4.70 7.59 8.14
C SER A 49 4.73 7.85 6.64
N GLN A 50 5.11 9.07 6.22
CA GLN A 50 5.26 9.42 4.81
C GLN A 50 6.43 8.65 4.18
N LEU A 51 7.57 8.54 4.88
CA LEU A 51 8.70 7.71 4.43
C LEU A 51 8.31 6.26 4.22
N ILE A 52 7.58 5.66 5.16
CA ILE A 52 7.13 4.26 5.06
C ILE A 52 6.23 4.07 3.83
N LYS A 53 5.29 5.00 3.58
CA LYS A 53 4.43 4.96 2.39
C LYS A 53 5.24 5.09 1.11
N LEU A 54 6.14 6.05 1.04
CA LEU A 54 6.98 6.28 -0.14
C LEU A 54 7.89 5.09 -0.44
N GLN A 55 8.44 4.46 0.60
CA GLN A 55 9.24 3.24 0.46
C GLN A 55 8.40 2.07 -0.06
N ALA A 56 7.17 1.92 0.44
CA ALA A 56 6.25 0.90 -0.06
C ALA A 56 5.87 1.13 -1.53
N GLU A 57 5.62 2.38 -1.92
CA GLU A 57 5.36 2.77 -3.31
C GLU A 57 6.56 2.48 -4.21
N LEU A 58 7.78 2.81 -3.76
CA LEU A 58 9.01 2.49 -4.49
C LEU A 58 9.16 0.99 -4.72
N ASN A 59 9.00 0.19 -3.67
CA ASN A 59 9.11 -1.27 -3.78
C ASN A 59 8.04 -1.84 -4.72
N ALA A 60 6.81 -1.33 -4.67
CA ALA A 60 5.74 -1.75 -5.58
C ALA A 60 6.03 -1.36 -7.03
N LEU A 61 6.61 -0.17 -7.26
CA LEU A 61 6.97 0.30 -8.59
C LEU A 61 8.15 -0.49 -9.17
N GLU A 62 9.12 -0.84 -8.33
CA GLU A 62 10.27 -1.67 -8.72
C GLU A 62 9.83 -3.09 -9.07
N ALA A 63 8.91 -3.69 -8.29
CA ALA A 63 8.31 -4.97 -8.62
C ALA A 63 7.55 -4.93 -9.96
N LYS A 64 6.76 -3.88 -10.20
CA LYS A 64 6.07 -3.68 -11.49
C LYS A 64 7.05 -3.53 -12.64
N LYS A 65 8.14 -2.77 -12.45
CA LYS A 65 9.19 -2.62 -13.47
C LYS A 65 9.81 -3.98 -13.79
N ALA A 66 10.15 -4.78 -12.78
CA ALA A 66 10.72 -6.12 -12.98
C ALA A 66 9.75 -7.03 -13.75
N GLN A 67 8.46 -7.01 -13.39
CA GLN A 67 7.42 -7.78 -14.08
C GLN A 67 7.27 -7.35 -15.55
N LEU A 68 7.21 -6.05 -15.81
CA LEU A 68 7.12 -5.53 -17.18
C LEU A 68 8.36 -5.86 -18.00
N GLN A 69 9.55 -5.80 -17.39
CA GLN A 69 10.80 -6.15 -18.06
C GLN A 69 10.86 -7.65 -18.40
N ALA A 70 10.32 -8.52 -17.55
CA ALA A 70 10.16 -9.95 -17.84
C ALA A 70 9.21 -10.17 -19.03
N GLN A 71 8.04 -9.52 -19.04
CA GLN A 71 7.08 -9.60 -20.15
C GLN A 71 7.66 -9.08 -21.46
N VAL A 72 8.37 -7.95 -21.43
CA VAL A 72 9.06 -7.42 -22.62
C VAL A 72 10.09 -8.42 -23.13
N SER A 73 10.79 -9.11 -22.24
CA SER A 73 11.77 -10.14 -22.63
C SER A 73 11.11 -11.38 -23.24
N GLU A 74 9.92 -11.77 -22.77
CA GLU A 74 9.12 -12.83 -23.38
C GLU A 74 8.59 -12.43 -24.77
N VAL A 75 8.06 -11.22 -24.91
CA VAL A 75 7.52 -10.69 -26.17
C VAL A 75 8.63 -10.43 -27.20
N ALA A 76 9.82 -10.03 -26.76
CA ALA A 76 10.97 -9.82 -27.63
C ALA A 76 11.59 -11.13 -28.17
N ASN A 77 11.13 -12.29 -27.70
CA ASN A 77 11.60 -13.57 -28.18
C ASN A 77 10.85 -13.90 -29.49
N ASP A 78 11.59 -14.15 -30.58
CA ASP A 78 11.02 -14.42 -31.92
C ASP A 78 10.00 -15.57 -31.92
N GLU A 79 10.16 -16.51 -30.98
CA GLU A 79 9.28 -17.65 -30.78
C GLU A 79 7.88 -17.26 -30.28
N TYR A 80 7.77 -16.19 -29.49
CA TYR A 80 6.48 -15.63 -29.06
C TYR A 80 5.75 -14.95 -30.22
N LEU A 81 6.47 -14.18 -31.04
CA LEU A 81 5.94 -13.58 -32.27
C LEU A 81 5.44 -14.63 -33.26
N ASP A 82 6.22 -15.68 -33.49
CA ASP A 82 5.82 -16.79 -34.37
C ASP A 82 4.60 -17.53 -33.83
N LYS A 83 4.52 -17.74 -32.51
CA LYS A 83 3.39 -18.41 -31.86
C LYS A 83 2.12 -17.57 -31.96
N GLU A 84 2.19 -16.29 -31.66
CA GLU A 84 1.04 -15.38 -31.74
C GLU A 84 0.58 -15.17 -33.20
N ALA A 85 1.51 -15.13 -34.16
CA ALA A 85 1.17 -15.09 -35.59
C ALA A 85 0.42 -16.36 -36.06
N ARG A 86 0.77 -17.54 -35.55
CA ARG A 86 0.11 -18.80 -35.86
C ARG A 86 -1.23 -18.97 -35.15
N GLU A 87 -1.31 -18.59 -33.87
CA GLU A 87 -2.51 -18.78 -33.04
C GLU A 87 -3.59 -17.71 -33.30
N THR A 88 -3.19 -16.44 -33.41
CA THR A 88 -4.15 -15.31 -33.52
C THR A 88 -4.48 -14.97 -34.96
N PHE A 89 -3.51 -15.09 -35.86
CA PHE A 89 -3.65 -14.67 -37.26
C PHE A 89 -3.62 -15.82 -38.27
N ASN A 90 -3.48 -17.08 -37.81
CA ASN A 90 -3.34 -18.28 -38.66
C ASN A 90 -2.29 -18.12 -39.78
N LEU A 91 -1.25 -17.33 -39.55
CA LEU A 91 -0.19 -17.06 -40.51
C LEU A 91 0.82 -18.22 -40.51
N LYS A 92 1.39 -18.50 -41.69
CA LYS A 92 2.38 -19.56 -41.90
C LYS A 92 3.60 -19.06 -42.66
N LYS A 93 4.76 -19.67 -42.45
CA LYS A 93 5.96 -19.34 -43.21
C LYS A 93 5.85 -19.93 -44.63
N PRO A 94 6.49 -19.30 -45.65
CA PRO A 94 6.49 -19.84 -47.00
C PRO A 94 7.14 -21.23 -47.01
N GLY A 95 6.36 -22.26 -47.36
CA GLY A 95 6.80 -23.67 -47.37
C GLY A 95 6.14 -24.59 -46.33
N GLU A 96 5.34 -24.05 -45.39
CA GLU A 96 4.60 -24.88 -44.42
C GLU A 96 3.20 -25.31 -44.93
N GLU A 97 2.81 -26.54 -44.55
CA GLU A 97 1.49 -27.14 -44.82
C GLU A 97 0.62 -27.07 -43.56
N VAL A 98 -0.62 -26.60 -43.71
CA VAL A 98 -1.57 -26.41 -42.59
C VAL A 98 -2.65 -27.49 -42.69
N VAL A 99 -2.80 -28.29 -41.63
CA VAL A 99 -3.81 -29.35 -41.55
C VAL A 99 -4.90 -28.93 -40.57
N THR A 100 -6.10 -28.65 -41.09
CA THR A 100 -7.27 -28.37 -40.27
C THR A 100 -7.97 -29.69 -39.94
N ILE A 101 -7.97 -30.07 -38.66
CA ILE A 101 -8.70 -31.25 -38.19
C ILE A 101 -10.16 -30.83 -38.03
N LEU A 102 -10.98 -31.17 -39.02
CA LEU A 102 -12.43 -31.09 -38.89
C LEU A 102 -12.88 -32.21 -37.95
N PRO A 103 -13.71 -31.92 -36.93
CA PRO A 103 -14.33 -33.00 -36.16
C PRO A 103 -15.07 -33.89 -37.16
N ALA A 104 -14.84 -35.20 -37.07
CA ALA A 104 -15.63 -36.15 -37.84
C ALA A 104 -17.09 -35.85 -37.53
N GLU A 105 -17.92 -35.66 -38.57
CA GLU A 105 -19.36 -35.64 -38.36
C GLU A 105 -19.73 -36.96 -37.71
N SER A 106 -19.88 -36.90 -36.38
CA SER A 106 -20.51 -37.92 -35.59
C SER A 106 -21.93 -38.00 -36.14
N SER A 107 -22.13 -38.93 -37.06
CA SER A 107 -23.39 -39.59 -37.31
C SER A 107 -23.77 -40.42 -36.08
N GLU A 108 -23.86 -39.73 -34.94
CA GLU A 108 -24.50 -40.21 -33.73
C GLU A 108 -25.79 -39.39 -33.62
N GLY A 109 -26.90 -40.10 -33.67
CA GLY A 109 -28.22 -39.53 -33.85
C GLY A 109 -28.49 -38.39 -32.87
N LEU A 110 -29.27 -37.44 -33.38
CA LEU A 110 -30.11 -36.55 -32.59
C LEU A 110 -30.97 -37.38 -31.61
N GLN A 111 -30.38 -37.85 -30.51
CA GLN A 111 -31.12 -38.09 -29.29
C GLN A 111 -31.51 -36.70 -28.82
N LYS A 112 -32.69 -36.27 -29.29
CA LYS A 112 -33.51 -35.33 -28.53
C LYS A 112 -33.50 -35.83 -27.10
N GLU A 113 -32.72 -35.19 -26.25
CA GLU A 113 -32.95 -35.28 -24.82
C GLU A 113 -34.40 -34.86 -24.64
N GLU A 114 -35.26 -35.83 -24.33
CA GLU A 114 -36.62 -35.55 -23.96
C GLU A 114 -36.58 -34.69 -22.71
N ASN A 115 -36.78 -33.40 -22.97
CA ASN A 115 -37.00 -32.30 -22.07
C ASN A 115 -37.61 -32.71 -20.72
N PHE A 116 -36.73 -33.08 -19.79
CA PHE A 116 -37.08 -33.32 -18.39
C PHE A 116 -37.78 -32.09 -17.79
N PHE A 117 -37.38 -30.90 -18.23
CA PHE A 117 -37.99 -29.62 -17.87
C PHE A 117 -39.40 -29.42 -18.44
N LEU A 118 -39.70 -29.89 -19.67
CA LEU A 118 -41.07 -29.78 -20.23
C LEU A 118 -42.06 -30.64 -19.41
N LYS A 119 -41.62 -31.82 -18.96
CA LYS A 119 -42.44 -32.71 -18.11
C LYS A 119 -42.72 -32.11 -16.73
N ILE A 120 -41.78 -31.32 -16.20
CA ILE A 120 -41.94 -30.62 -14.91
C ILE A 120 -42.92 -29.44 -15.06
N ILE A 121 -42.82 -28.67 -16.15
CA ILE A 121 -43.70 -27.51 -16.40
C ILE A 121 -45.16 -27.95 -16.61
N ASP A 122 -45.40 -29.04 -17.33
CA ASP A 122 -46.76 -29.55 -17.53
C ASP A 122 -47.42 -30.03 -16.24
N LYS A 123 -46.64 -30.61 -15.32
CA LYS A 123 -47.16 -31.10 -14.03
C LYS A 123 -47.54 -29.96 -13.07
N ILE A 124 -46.90 -28.79 -13.20
CA ILE A 124 -47.17 -27.61 -12.37
C ILE A 124 -48.41 -26.87 -12.86
N LYS A 125 -48.76 -26.96 -14.15
CA LYS A 125 -49.89 -26.24 -14.75
C LYS A 125 -51.27 -26.83 -14.41
N PHE A 126 -51.30 -28.01 -13.79
CA PHE A 126 -52.54 -28.75 -13.45
C PHE A 126 -52.92 -28.65 -11.96
N TRP A 127 -52.28 -27.76 -11.20
CA TRP A 127 -52.69 -27.38 -9.83
C TRP A 127 -53.07 -25.90 -9.77
#